data_AF-A0A5R8MLK0-F1
#
_entry.id   AF-A0A5R8MLK0-F1
#
_cell.length_a   1.000
_cell.length_b   1.000
_cell.length_c   1.000
_cell.angle_alpha   90.00
_cell.angle_beta   90.00
_cell.angle_gamma   90.00
#
_symmetry.space_group_name_H-M   'P 1'
#
loop_
_entity.id
_entity.type
_entity.pdbx_description
1 polymer ?
#
loop_
_entity_poly.entity_id
_entity_poly.type
_entity_poly.pdbx_seq_one_letter_code
_entity_poly.pdbx_strand_id
1 'polypeptide(L)'
;MFDQSFTSKNLARIYHSENKRGVNVAGMFFPEILKDYEKIKRVRRLVTKLFGSRRRYSKSTFEARVYKLYEMKRGFVLKKNEKIEFYLESVARQVSSRRFSFKINKLEYSKNGKDVYVTSGDAVSFFAEKQIQKNIKYTYGVKQADRDIIVPQLRSVLGDTFPKFVIKADIDSFYESIDQGLLIKKLNENPILSLSTRKLIAQLLRDYNSLTGKGKGVPRGIGISAYLSELYLKDFDKKVRDIDNLVYYSRYVDDIVVVISPSPGETVEGCFKKLSDLIKSDFLSLNESKSEQFDYSGKGVTFSFDYLGYKFRKNGKNLYLSISDKKKEKYIERIKSSVERYKKNSVKQPRKAKKEFFMRLRFLTANTSLSNNKGNAVVGIYNTNKWATDTGFLESLDSFLDAQIKTISDNSVKKKARHFKFSDGFLSRKFCHFSPAEFKTIVKVWSS
;
A
#
# COMPACT_ATOMS: atom_id res chain seq x y z
N MET A 1 -0.97 20.91 22.13
CA MET A 1 -0.88 19.43 22.25
C MET A 1 -1.85 18.79 21.27
N PHE A 2 -1.46 17.72 20.57
CA PHE A 2 -2.34 16.99 19.66
C PHE A 2 -3.43 16.25 20.45
N ASP A 3 -4.71 16.44 20.08
CA ASP A 3 -5.84 15.76 20.73
C ASP A 3 -5.91 14.29 20.31
N GLN A 4 -5.61 13.42 21.27
CA GLN A 4 -5.56 11.96 21.11
C GLN A 4 -6.86 11.25 21.48
N SER A 5 -7.86 11.97 21.96
CA SER A 5 -9.10 11.39 22.49
C SER A 5 -9.92 10.68 21.42
N PHE A 6 -10.71 9.69 21.84
CA PHE A 6 -11.62 8.92 20.98
C PHE A 6 -13.01 9.56 20.90
N THR A 7 -13.07 10.90 20.85
CA THR A 7 -14.32 11.67 20.79
C THR A 7 -14.97 11.62 19.40
N SER A 8 -16.29 11.83 19.34
CA SER A 8 -17.04 11.92 18.07
C SER A 8 -16.39 12.91 17.09
N LYS A 9 -15.91 14.05 17.58
CA LYS A 9 -15.17 15.06 16.80
C LYS A 9 -13.90 14.49 16.13
N ASN A 10 -13.09 13.71 16.84
CA ASN A 10 -11.90 13.09 16.25
C ASN A 10 -12.24 11.98 15.28
N LEU A 11 -13.28 11.19 15.59
CA LEU A 11 -13.79 10.18 14.66
C LEU A 11 -14.37 10.82 13.39
N ALA A 12 -15.01 11.99 13.48
CA ALA A 12 -15.50 12.73 12.32
C ALA A 12 -14.36 13.20 11.42
N ARG A 13 -13.25 13.67 12.01
CA ARG A 13 -12.02 13.99 11.25
C ARG A 13 -11.48 12.77 10.52
N ILE A 14 -11.48 11.59 11.15
CA ILE A 14 -11.11 10.31 10.50
C ILE A 14 -12.08 10.00 9.36
N TYR A 15 -13.38 10.05 9.61
CA TYR A 15 -14.42 9.81 8.61
C TYR A 15 -14.19 10.67 7.35
N HIS A 16 -13.98 11.97 7.52
CA HIS A 16 -13.74 12.86 6.40
C HIS A 16 -12.39 12.60 5.70
N SER A 17 -11.33 12.36 6.47
CA SER A 17 -10.00 12.05 5.92
C SER A 17 -10.02 10.76 5.09
N GLU A 18 -10.64 9.70 5.60
CA GLU A 18 -10.71 8.41 4.91
C GLU A 18 -11.62 8.50 3.68
N ASN A 19 -12.72 9.24 3.72
CA ASN A 19 -13.52 9.52 2.52
C ASN A 19 -12.73 10.31 1.47
N LYS A 20 -11.91 11.31 1.86
CA LYS A 20 -11.01 12.05 0.95
C LYS A 20 -9.96 11.15 0.30
N ARG A 21 -9.48 10.13 1.04
CA ARG A 21 -8.55 9.10 0.54
C ARG A 21 -9.22 8.01 -0.29
N GLY A 22 -10.54 8.02 -0.35
CA GLY A 22 -11.26 7.01 -1.08
C GLY A 22 -11.68 5.77 -0.31
N VAL A 23 -12.09 5.90 0.94
CA VAL A 23 -12.77 4.83 1.64
C VAL A 23 -14.24 5.21 1.71
N ASN A 24 -15.15 4.34 1.25
CA ASN A 24 -16.58 4.63 1.33
C ASN A 24 -17.08 4.29 2.74
N VAL A 25 -16.65 5.06 3.73
CA VAL A 25 -16.94 4.79 5.15
C VAL A 25 -18.45 4.75 5.40
N ALA A 26 -19.20 5.64 4.76
CA ALA A 26 -20.66 5.65 4.83
C ALA A 26 -21.28 4.34 4.29
N GLY A 27 -20.84 3.89 3.12
CA GLY A 27 -21.36 2.64 2.55
C GLY A 27 -20.94 1.38 3.31
N MET A 28 -19.82 1.43 4.04
CA MET A 28 -19.35 0.30 4.84
C MET A 28 -20.13 0.17 6.15
N PHE A 29 -20.39 1.28 6.85
CA PHE A 29 -20.84 1.24 8.24
C PHE A 29 -22.17 1.94 8.50
N PHE A 30 -22.58 2.85 7.62
CA PHE A 30 -23.74 3.72 7.84
C PHE A 30 -24.67 3.70 6.62
N PRO A 31 -25.22 2.53 6.24
CA PRO A 31 -26.02 2.37 5.02
C PRO A 31 -27.24 3.30 4.99
N GLU A 32 -27.80 3.65 6.14
CA GLU A 32 -28.94 4.58 6.26
C GLU A 32 -28.62 5.99 5.74
N ILE A 33 -27.35 6.41 5.81
CA ILE A 33 -26.89 7.73 5.36
C ILE A 33 -26.79 7.78 3.83
N LEU A 34 -26.70 6.63 3.15
CA LEU A 34 -26.63 6.58 1.68
C LEU A 34 -27.85 7.21 1.01
N LYS A 35 -29.04 7.11 1.64
CA LYS A 35 -30.26 7.78 1.18
C LYS A 35 -30.07 9.30 1.13
N ASP A 36 -29.42 9.88 2.13
CA ASP A 36 -29.17 11.32 2.19
C ASP A 36 -28.07 11.75 1.21
N TYR A 37 -27.05 10.91 0.96
CA TYR A 37 -26.10 11.12 -0.13
C TYR A 37 -26.77 11.18 -1.51
N GLU A 38 -27.71 10.27 -1.80
CA GLU A 38 -28.45 10.27 -3.06
C GLU A 38 -29.38 11.48 -3.20
N LYS A 39 -30.02 11.95 -2.12
CA LYS A 39 -30.77 13.23 -2.12
C LYS A 39 -29.87 14.40 -2.51
N ILE A 40 -28.68 14.52 -1.90
CA ILE A 40 -27.72 15.58 -2.22
C ILE A 40 -27.28 15.50 -3.70
N LYS A 41 -27.01 14.28 -4.20
CA LYS A 41 -26.62 14.04 -5.59
C LYS A 41 -27.75 14.41 -6.57
N ARG A 42 -29.00 14.09 -6.24
CA ARG A 42 -30.18 14.49 -7.01
C ARG A 42 -30.30 16.01 -7.09
N VAL A 43 -30.14 16.72 -5.97
CA VAL A 43 -30.16 18.19 -5.96
C VAL A 43 -29.02 18.77 -6.81
N ARG A 44 -27.79 18.23 -6.73
CA ARG A 44 -26.68 18.65 -7.62
C ARG A 44 -27.02 18.50 -9.09
N ARG A 45 -27.62 17.36 -9.50
CA ARG A 45 -28.08 17.16 -10.88
C ARG A 45 -29.15 18.17 -11.29
N LEU A 46 -30.08 18.51 -10.40
CA LEU A 46 -31.10 19.53 -10.64
C LEU A 46 -30.48 20.92 -10.82
N VAL A 47 -29.49 21.28 -10.00
CA VAL A 47 -28.72 22.52 -10.15
C VAL A 47 -28.04 22.55 -11.52
N THR A 48 -27.31 21.50 -11.91
CA THR A 48 -26.67 21.43 -13.23
C THR A 48 -27.68 21.58 -14.38
N LYS A 49 -28.84 20.92 -14.30
CA LYS A 49 -29.92 21.05 -15.29
C LYS A 49 -30.50 22.47 -15.33
N LEU A 50 -30.65 23.12 -14.18
CA LEU A 50 -31.15 24.50 -14.09
C LEU A 50 -30.18 25.47 -14.77
N PHE A 51 -28.89 25.37 -14.48
CA PHE A 51 -27.86 26.18 -15.16
C PHE A 51 -27.82 25.92 -16.67
N GLY A 52 -27.97 24.68 -17.11
CA GLY A 52 -28.06 24.34 -18.54
C GLY A 52 -29.31 24.89 -19.24
N SER A 53 -30.36 25.22 -18.49
CA SER A 53 -31.62 25.79 -19.01
C SER A 53 -31.80 27.27 -18.65
N ARG A 54 -30.73 27.97 -18.28
CA ARG A 54 -30.75 29.37 -17.82
C ARG A 54 -31.52 30.32 -18.75
N ARG A 55 -31.39 30.15 -20.07
CA ARG A 55 -32.05 31.01 -21.08
C ARG A 55 -33.58 30.90 -21.10
N ARG A 56 -34.17 29.90 -20.44
CA ARG A 56 -35.63 29.67 -20.40
C ARG A 56 -36.35 30.44 -19.27
N TYR A 57 -35.62 31.19 -18.45
CA TYR A 57 -36.16 31.84 -17.25
C TYR A 57 -35.76 33.30 -17.21
N SER A 58 -36.64 34.15 -16.65
CA SER A 58 -36.26 35.50 -16.26
C SER A 58 -35.19 35.47 -15.16
N LYS A 59 -34.39 36.53 -15.05
CA LYS A 59 -33.29 36.63 -14.07
C LYS A 59 -33.77 36.34 -12.64
N SER A 60 -34.84 37.00 -12.20
CA SER A 60 -35.42 36.83 -10.86
C SER A 60 -35.90 35.40 -10.60
N THR A 61 -36.58 34.78 -11.57
CA THR A 61 -37.09 33.40 -11.44
C THR A 61 -35.94 32.38 -11.38
N PHE A 62 -34.90 32.60 -12.18
CA PHE A 62 -33.71 31.75 -12.16
C PHE A 62 -33.00 31.81 -10.81
N GLU A 63 -32.75 33.02 -10.30
CA GLU A 63 -32.09 33.26 -9.01
C GLU A 63 -32.88 32.62 -7.84
N ALA A 64 -34.21 32.81 -7.79
CA ALA A 64 -35.05 32.21 -6.77
C ALA A 64 -35.02 30.67 -6.79
N ARG A 65 -35.00 30.05 -7.98
CA ARG A 65 -34.90 28.59 -8.13
C ARG A 65 -33.53 28.06 -7.71
N VAL A 66 -32.46 28.77 -8.07
CA VAL A 66 -31.10 28.42 -7.65
C VAL A 66 -30.98 28.48 -6.13
N TYR A 67 -31.47 29.56 -5.51
CA TYR A 67 -31.51 29.73 -4.06
C TYR A 67 -32.23 28.57 -3.38
N LYS A 68 -33.46 28.24 -3.82
CA LYS A 68 -34.25 27.12 -3.26
C LYS A 68 -33.51 25.78 -3.34
N LEU A 69 -32.83 25.49 -4.45
CA LEU A 69 -32.05 24.25 -4.59
C LEU A 69 -30.82 24.24 -3.68
N TYR A 70 -30.14 25.37 -3.48
CA TYR A 70 -29.02 25.47 -2.54
C TYR A 70 -29.48 25.33 -1.09
N GLU A 71 -30.61 25.93 -0.71
CA GLU A 71 -31.22 25.75 0.61
C GLU A 71 -31.62 24.29 0.85
N MET A 72 -32.29 23.64 -0.11
CA MET A 72 -32.59 22.20 -0.03
C MET A 72 -31.33 21.35 0.13
N LYS A 73 -30.27 21.65 -0.63
CA LYS A 73 -28.97 20.97 -0.52
C LYS A 73 -28.38 21.18 0.87
N ARG A 74 -28.42 22.39 1.41
CA ARG A 74 -27.92 22.73 2.75
C ARG A 74 -28.67 21.93 3.82
N GLY A 75 -30.01 21.90 3.75
CA GLY A 75 -30.84 21.09 4.65
C GLY A 75 -30.50 19.60 4.59
N PHE A 76 -30.30 19.01 3.41
CA PHE A 76 -29.88 17.61 3.31
C PHE A 76 -28.46 17.36 3.83
N VAL A 77 -27.54 18.31 3.65
CA VAL A 77 -26.18 18.21 4.21
C VAL A 77 -26.20 18.26 5.73
N LEU A 78 -27.00 19.15 6.32
CA LEU A 78 -27.17 19.26 7.77
C LEU A 78 -27.70 17.96 8.37
N LYS A 79 -28.86 17.48 7.89
CA LYS A 79 -29.45 16.20 8.34
C LYS A 79 -28.49 15.01 8.22
N LYS A 80 -27.72 14.97 7.13
CA LYS A 80 -26.71 13.94 6.91
C LYS A 80 -25.58 14.05 7.96
N ASN A 81 -25.10 15.26 8.24
CA ASN A 81 -24.03 15.46 9.22
C ASN A 81 -24.49 15.15 10.65
N GLU A 82 -25.70 15.55 11.04
CA GLU A 82 -26.30 15.22 12.35
C GLU A 82 -26.37 13.70 12.56
N LYS A 83 -26.82 12.94 11.54
CA LYS A 83 -26.82 11.48 11.60
C LYS A 83 -25.41 10.91 11.76
N ILE A 84 -24.44 11.40 10.99
CA ILE A 84 -23.04 10.95 11.11
C ILE A 84 -22.54 11.18 12.54
N GLU A 85 -22.77 12.38 13.09
CA GLU A 85 -22.34 12.74 14.44
C GLU A 85 -22.97 11.81 15.49
N PHE A 86 -24.27 11.58 15.42
CA PHE A 86 -24.98 10.64 16.29
C PHE A 86 -24.37 9.22 16.26
N TYR A 87 -24.08 8.68 15.07
CA TYR A 87 -23.42 7.37 14.98
C TYR A 87 -22.01 7.39 15.57
N LEU A 88 -21.24 8.45 15.31
CA LEU A 88 -19.88 8.57 15.81
C LEU A 88 -19.81 8.77 17.32
N GLU A 89 -20.81 9.38 17.94
CA GLU A 89 -20.96 9.43 19.39
C GLU A 89 -21.20 8.03 20.00
N SER A 90 -22.06 7.24 19.37
CA SER A 90 -22.26 5.83 19.76
C SER A 90 -20.95 5.04 19.64
N VAL A 91 -20.23 5.21 18.53
CA VAL A 91 -18.92 4.56 18.34
C VAL A 91 -17.92 5.02 19.40
N ALA A 92 -17.80 6.32 19.66
CA ALA A 92 -16.90 6.87 20.67
C ALA A 92 -17.14 6.29 22.07
N ARG A 93 -18.42 6.16 22.46
CA ARG A 93 -18.80 5.51 23.73
C ARG A 93 -18.40 4.04 23.76
N GLN A 94 -18.60 3.31 22.67
CA GLN A 94 -18.25 1.89 22.58
C GLN A 94 -16.73 1.67 22.62
N VAL A 95 -15.93 2.48 21.92
CA VAL A 95 -14.46 2.40 21.98
C VAL A 95 -13.94 2.69 23.39
N SER A 96 -14.59 3.59 24.11
CA SER A 96 -14.19 3.99 25.46
C SER A 96 -14.66 3.00 26.55
N SER A 97 -15.48 2.01 26.19
CA SER A 97 -15.99 1.00 27.12
C SER A 97 -14.87 0.08 27.61
N ARG A 98 -14.93 -0.31 28.89
CA ARG A 98 -14.01 -1.30 29.47
C ARG A 98 -14.13 -2.69 28.83
N ARG A 99 -15.26 -2.99 28.18
CA ARG A 99 -15.53 -4.27 27.51
C ARG A 99 -15.14 -4.27 26.02
N PHE A 100 -14.55 -3.19 25.53
CA PHE A 100 -14.13 -3.11 24.13
C PHE A 100 -13.05 -4.16 23.83
N SER A 101 -13.19 -4.83 22.69
CA SER A 101 -12.23 -5.78 22.12
C SER A 101 -12.27 -5.65 20.60
N PHE A 102 -11.13 -5.82 19.96
CA PHE A 102 -10.99 -5.75 18.49
C PHE A 102 -11.52 -6.99 17.78
N LYS A 103 -11.83 -8.08 18.52
CA LYS A 103 -12.31 -9.36 18.01
C LYS A 103 -11.53 -9.80 16.76
N ILE A 104 -10.24 -10.10 16.97
CA ILE A 104 -9.31 -10.42 15.88
C ILE A 104 -9.66 -11.79 15.29
N ASN A 105 -9.67 -11.87 13.96
CA ASN A 105 -9.87 -13.11 13.21
C ASN A 105 -8.66 -13.38 12.31
N LYS A 106 -8.31 -14.65 12.14
CA LYS A 106 -7.32 -15.12 11.16
C LYS A 106 -8.00 -15.31 9.80
N LEU A 107 -7.37 -14.81 8.73
CA LEU A 107 -7.81 -15.07 7.36
C LEU A 107 -7.43 -16.49 6.93
N GLU A 108 -8.25 -17.09 6.08
CA GLU A 108 -8.03 -18.46 5.58
C GLU A 108 -6.75 -18.59 4.73
N TYR A 109 -6.37 -17.53 4.02
CA TYR A 109 -5.16 -17.50 3.23
C TYR A 109 -3.97 -16.93 4.02
N SER A 110 -2.80 -17.51 3.80
CA SER A 110 -1.53 -16.94 4.26
C SER A 110 -0.94 -16.03 3.19
N LYS A 111 -0.15 -15.04 3.61
CA LYS A 111 0.62 -14.20 2.69
C LYS A 111 2.09 -14.48 2.90
N ASN A 112 2.76 -14.98 1.84
CA ASN A 112 4.16 -15.43 1.90
C ASN A 112 4.40 -16.50 3.00
N GLY A 113 3.44 -17.42 3.20
CA GLY A 113 3.53 -18.45 4.24
C GLY A 113 3.34 -17.95 5.68
N LYS A 114 2.96 -16.67 5.88
CA LYS A 114 2.67 -16.09 7.19
C LYS A 114 1.17 -15.81 7.35
N ASP A 115 0.67 -16.05 8.56
CA ASP A 115 -0.72 -15.79 8.92
C ASP A 115 -1.06 -14.30 8.81
N VAL A 116 -2.29 -14.02 8.37
CA VAL A 116 -2.80 -12.65 8.25
C VAL A 116 -4.07 -12.53 9.10
N TYR A 117 -4.17 -11.44 9.83
CA TYR A 117 -5.22 -11.15 10.79
C TYR A 117 -5.96 -9.88 10.40
N VAL A 118 -7.26 -9.86 10.71
CA VAL A 118 -8.14 -8.71 10.53
C VAL A 118 -8.96 -8.49 11.79
N THR A 119 -9.36 -7.25 12.04
CA THR A 119 -10.35 -6.94 13.07
C THR A 119 -11.75 -7.38 12.61
N SER A 120 -12.73 -7.34 13.50
CA SER A 120 -14.14 -7.69 13.22
C SER A 120 -14.81 -6.92 12.07
N GLY A 121 -14.15 -5.92 11.50
CA GLY A 121 -14.64 -5.21 10.32
C GLY A 121 -15.87 -4.35 10.59
N ASP A 122 -16.20 -4.08 11.85
CA ASP A 122 -17.25 -3.17 12.26
C ASP A 122 -16.73 -1.72 12.42
N ALA A 123 -17.67 -0.79 12.58
CA ALA A 123 -17.36 0.63 12.72
C ALA A 123 -16.47 0.92 13.94
N VAL A 124 -16.71 0.25 15.07
CA VAL A 124 -16.03 0.52 16.34
C VAL A 124 -14.56 0.14 16.22
N SER A 125 -14.28 -1.08 15.77
CA SER A 125 -12.92 -1.54 15.49
C SER A 125 -12.21 -0.67 14.45
N PHE A 126 -12.89 -0.30 13.35
CA PHE A 126 -12.32 0.56 12.32
C PHE A 126 -11.90 1.93 12.85
N PHE A 127 -12.78 2.61 13.59
CA PHE A 127 -12.50 3.95 14.11
C PHE A 127 -11.47 3.93 15.24
N ALA A 128 -11.52 2.94 16.13
CA ALA A 128 -10.48 2.72 17.13
C ALA A 128 -9.11 2.54 16.48
N GLU A 129 -9.03 1.67 15.47
CA GLU A 129 -7.79 1.39 14.73
C GLU A 129 -7.20 2.65 14.11
N LYS A 130 -8.03 3.43 13.39
CA LYS A 130 -7.61 4.66 12.73
C LYS A 130 -7.17 5.75 13.70
N GLN A 131 -7.84 5.88 14.84
CA GLN A 131 -7.46 6.85 15.87
C GLN A 131 -6.15 6.46 16.55
N ILE A 132 -5.93 5.16 16.85
CA ILE A 132 -4.64 4.68 17.39
C ILE A 132 -3.51 4.95 16.41
N GLN A 133 -3.68 4.62 15.12
CA GLN A 133 -2.69 4.91 14.08
C GLN A 133 -2.34 6.41 14.05
N LYS A 134 -3.37 7.27 14.12
CA LYS A 134 -3.20 8.72 14.14
C LYS A 134 -2.41 9.17 15.38
N ASN A 135 -2.75 8.63 16.55
CA ASN A 135 -2.08 8.94 17.82
C ASN A 135 -0.61 8.56 17.80
N ILE A 136 -0.27 7.34 17.36
CA ILE A 136 1.13 6.88 17.25
C ILE A 136 1.88 7.76 16.24
N LYS A 137 1.30 7.99 15.05
CA LYS A 137 1.91 8.78 13.98
C LYS A 137 2.33 10.18 14.45
N TYR A 138 1.41 10.93 15.06
CA TYR A 138 1.70 12.31 15.47
C TYR A 138 2.55 12.39 16.73
N THR A 139 2.43 11.43 17.64
CA THR A 139 3.20 11.42 18.90
C THR A 139 4.67 11.09 18.65
N TYR A 140 4.95 10.08 17.83
CA TYR A 140 6.32 9.58 17.66
C TYR A 140 7.00 10.07 16.39
N GLY A 141 6.30 10.84 15.55
CA GLY A 141 6.79 11.29 14.24
C GLY A 141 7.00 10.14 13.25
N VAL A 142 6.40 8.98 13.52
CA VAL A 142 6.59 7.77 12.74
C VAL A 142 5.96 7.94 11.36
N LYS A 143 6.79 7.83 10.32
CA LYS A 143 6.36 7.82 8.92
C LYS A 143 6.75 6.48 8.32
N GLN A 144 5.82 5.87 7.61
CA GLN A 144 6.14 4.69 6.82
C GLN A 144 7.13 5.09 5.72
N ALA A 145 8.12 4.23 5.53
CA ALA A 145 9.09 4.34 4.46
C ALA A 145 8.40 4.40 3.09
N ASP A 146 8.91 5.26 2.19
CA ASP A 146 8.38 5.41 0.85
C ASP A 146 9.38 4.86 -0.18
N ARG A 147 8.97 3.80 -0.87
CA ARG A 147 9.73 3.19 -1.97
C ARG A 147 10.12 4.20 -3.05
N ASP A 148 9.27 5.19 -3.30
CA ASP A 148 9.50 6.21 -4.33
C ASP A 148 10.51 7.28 -3.91
N ILE A 149 10.94 7.27 -2.65
CA ILE A 149 12.07 8.05 -2.15
C ILE A 149 13.33 7.17 -2.10
N ILE A 150 13.17 5.97 -1.54
CA ILE A 150 14.28 5.05 -1.25
C ILE A 150 14.99 4.56 -2.52
N VAL A 151 14.23 4.09 -3.52
CA VAL A 151 14.81 3.50 -4.74
C VAL A 151 15.68 4.50 -5.52
N PRO A 152 15.22 5.73 -5.84
CA PRO A 152 16.07 6.69 -6.55
C PRO A 152 17.27 7.16 -5.72
N GLN A 153 17.14 7.31 -4.40
CA GLN A 153 18.27 7.65 -3.52
C GLN A 153 19.33 6.55 -3.54
N LEU A 154 18.92 5.30 -3.31
CA LEU A 154 19.83 4.16 -3.35
C LEU A 154 20.50 4.03 -4.73
N ARG A 155 19.75 4.26 -5.82
CA ARG A 155 20.33 4.30 -7.17
C ARG A 155 21.43 5.35 -7.31
N SER A 156 21.22 6.54 -6.72
CA SER A 156 22.23 7.61 -6.74
C SER A 156 23.49 7.20 -5.99
N VAL A 157 23.33 6.67 -4.76
CA VAL A 157 24.44 6.24 -3.89
C VAL A 157 25.23 5.08 -4.50
N LEU A 158 24.56 4.12 -5.14
CA LEU A 158 25.22 2.98 -5.79
C LEU A 158 25.79 3.32 -7.17
N GLY A 159 25.41 4.47 -7.74
CA GLY A 159 25.76 4.86 -9.11
C GLY A 159 27.22 5.29 -9.25
N ASP A 160 27.77 5.93 -8.22
CA ASP A 160 29.15 6.42 -8.24
C ASP A 160 30.20 5.28 -8.17
N THR A 161 31.47 5.68 -8.24
CA THR A 161 32.62 4.77 -8.24
C THR A 161 33.38 4.77 -6.91
N PHE A 162 32.87 5.43 -5.86
CA PHE A 162 33.54 5.44 -4.56
C PHE A 162 33.53 4.04 -3.94
N PRO A 163 34.61 3.65 -3.24
CA PRO A 163 34.66 2.43 -2.46
C PRO A 163 33.47 2.36 -1.48
N LYS A 164 32.76 1.24 -1.44
CA LYS A 164 31.59 1.05 -0.56
C LYS A 164 31.35 -0.42 -0.20
N PHE A 165 30.94 -0.65 1.03
CA PHE A 165 30.29 -1.90 1.45
C PHE A 165 28.78 -1.72 1.33
N VAL A 166 28.12 -2.68 0.69
CA VAL A 166 26.66 -2.70 0.53
C VAL A 166 26.12 -3.92 1.24
N ILE A 167 25.25 -3.69 2.21
CA ILE A 167 24.60 -4.73 3.00
C ILE A 167 23.10 -4.62 2.76
N LYS A 168 22.53 -5.69 2.23
CA LYS A 168 21.08 -5.88 2.18
C LYS A 168 20.72 -6.91 3.25
N ALA A 169 19.79 -6.58 4.13
CA ALA A 169 19.35 -7.46 5.21
C ALA A 169 17.83 -7.54 5.26
N ASP A 170 17.31 -8.62 5.83
CA ASP A 170 15.88 -8.87 6.05
C ASP A 170 15.72 -9.27 7.53
N ILE A 171 14.75 -8.72 8.25
CA ILE A 171 14.48 -9.12 9.64
C ILE A 171 13.66 -10.41 9.64
N ASP A 172 14.13 -11.44 10.34
CA ASP A 172 13.44 -12.73 10.33
C ASP A 172 12.09 -12.67 11.05
N SER A 173 11.04 -13.08 10.33
CA SER A 173 9.69 -13.20 10.85
C SER A 173 9.24 -11.95 11.62
N PHE A 174 9.58 -10.75 11.13
CA PHE A 174 9.58 -9.51 11.90
C PHE A 174 8.34 -9.28 12.76
N TYR A 175 7.14 -9.30 12.17
CA TYR A 175 5.89 -9.09 12.91
C TYR A 175 5.68 -10.15 14.00
N GLU A 176 6.01 -11.39 13.72
CA GLU A 176 5.88 -12.52 14.63
C GLU A 176 6.96 -12.53 15.74
N SER A 177 8.10 -11.87 15.47
CA SER A 177 9.27 -11.82 16.35
C SER A 177 9.29 -10.62 17.31
N ILE A 178 8.43 -9.61 17.14
CA ILE A 178 8.39 -8.43 18.01
C ILE A 178 8.14 -8.83 19.47
N ASP A 179 9.00 -8.37 20.38
CA ASP A 179 8.81 -8.58 21.81
C ASP A 179 7.72 -7.63 22.36
N GLN A 180 6.63 -8.22 22.87
CA GLN A 180 5.50 -7.42 23.37
C GLN A 180 5.85 -6.67 24.67
N GLY A 181 6.72 -7.23 25.50
CA GLY A 181 7.17 -6.60 26.76
C GLY A 181 7.95 -5.32 26.48
N LEU A 182 8.95 -5.39 25.62
CA LEU A 182 9.74 -4.26 25.17
C LEU A 182 8.87 -3.23 24.45
N LEU A 183 7.95 -3.66 23.58
CA LEU A 183 7.02 -2.74 22.91
C LEU A 183 6.16 -1.95 23.91
N ILE A 184 5.59 -2.62 24.91
CA ILE A 184 4.79 -1.97 25.95
C ILE A 184 5.65 -1.06 26.83
N LYS A 185 6.89 -1.46 27.15
CA LYS A 185 7.86 -0.62 27.85
C LYS A 185 8.13 0.68 27.08
N LYS A 186 8.48 0.60 25.80
CA LYS A 186 8.70 1.78 24.92
C LYS A 186 7.48 2.70 24.83
N LEU A 187 6.28 2.13 24.80
CA LEU A 187 5.02 2.89 24.82
C LEU A 187 4.79 3.60 26.16
N ASN A 188 5.22 3.01 27.27
CA ASN A 188 5.02 3.55 28.62
C ASN A 188 6.06 4.59 29.02
N GLU A 189 7.30 4.46 28.53
CA GLU A 189 8.40 5.40 28.78
C GLU A 189 8.15 6.80 28.19
N ASN A 190 7.28 6.90 27.18
CA ASN A 190 6.89 8.17 26.57
C ASN A 190 5.50 8.61 27.06
N PRO A 191 5.38 9.45 28.10
CA PRO A 191 4.09 9.89 28.65
C PRO A 191 3.27 10.76 27.68
N ILE A 192 3.83 11.10 26.51
CA ILE A 192 3.14 11.84 25.45
C ILE A 192 1.98 11.02 24.88
N LEU A 193 2.06 9.68 24.85
CA LEU A 193 0.96 8.85 24.35
C LEU A 193 -0.10 8.63 25.44
N SER A 194 -1.33 9.02 25.15
CA SER A 194 -2.48 8.94 26.07
C SER A 194 -2.69 7.54 26.63
N LEU A 195 -3.04 7.47 27.92
CA LEU A 195 -3.33 6.22 28.63
C LEU A 195 -4.40 5.38 27.91
N SER A 196 -5.45 6.01 27.39
CA SER A 196 -6.49 5.31 26.63
C SER A 196 -5.94 4.60 25.39
N THR A 197 -5.04 5.24 24.64
CA THR A 197 -4.39 4.62 23.48
C THR A 197 -3.53 3.43 23.90
N ARG A 198 -2.73 3.59 24.96
CA ARG A 198 -1.89 2.50 25.51
C ARG A 198 -2.74 1.30 25.96
N LYS A 199 -3.87 1.55 26.64
CA LYS A 199 -4.81 0.51 27.07
C LYS A 199 -5.42 -0.24 25.88
N LEU A 200 -5.78 0.47 24.80
CA LEU A 200 -6.32 -0.15 23.60
C LEU A 200 -5.26 -0.96 22.83
N ILE A 201 -4.02 -0.49 22.76
CA ILE A 201 -2.91 -1.27 22.18
C ILE A 201 -2.69 -2.55 23.00
N ALA A 202 -2.66 -2.44 24.34
CA ALA A 202 -2.54 -3.61 25.20
C ALA A 202 -3.74 -4.58 25.02
N GLN A 203 -4.95 -4.06 24.79
CA GLN A 203 -6.12 -4.90 24.48
C GLN A 203 -5.96 -5.62 23.14
N LEU A 204 -5.46 -4.94 22.10
CA LEU A 204 -5.17 -5.56 20.80
C LEU A 204 -4.19 -6.73 20.94
N LEU A 205 -3.11 -6.55 21.72
CA LEU A 205 -2.14 -7.62 21.97
C LEU A 205 -2.76 -8.77 22.77
N ARG A 206 -3.58 -8.49 23.79
CA ARG A 206 -4.33 -9.55 24.52
C ARG A 206 -5.27 -10.33 23.61
N ASP A 207 -6.04 -9.65 22.76
CA ASP A 207 -6.94 -10.29 21.79
C ASP A 207 -6.13 -11.19 20.84
N TYR A 208 -4.97 -10.72 20.38
CA TYR A 208 -4.07 -11.49 19.52
C TYR A 208 -3.50 -12.72 20.21
N ASN A 209 -3.06 -12.57 21.46
CA ASN A 209 -2.52 -13.66 22.27
C ASN A 209 -3.58 -14.70 22.58
N SER A 210 -4.82 -14.27 22.88
CA SER A 210 -5.95 -15.17 23.10
C SER A 210 -6.30 -15.99 21.85
N LEU A 211 -6.17 -15.40 20.66
CA LEU A 211 -6.43 -16.09 19.40
C LEU A 211 -5.30 -17.08 19.03
N THR A 212 -4.05 -16.69 19.26
CA THR A 212 -2.88 -17.45 18.77
C THR A 212 -2.26 -18.38 19.81
N GLY A 213 -2.58 -18.20 21.09
CA GLY A 213 -1.90 -18.86 22.22
C GLY A 213 -0.47 -18.38 22.43
N LYS A 214 -0.04 -17.28 21.80
CA LYS A 214 1.34 -16.79 21.82
C LYS A 214 1.44 -15.48 22.59
N GLY A 215 2.49 -15.29 23.39
CA GLY A 215 2.80 -14.03 24.09
C GLY A 215 3.81 -13.14 23.35
N LYS A 216 3.96 -13.30 22.03
CA LYS A 216 5.00 -12.65 21.22
C LYS A 216 4.42 -12.23 19.87
N GLY A 217 4.99 -11.16 19.30
CA GLY A 217 4.64 -10.63 17.99
C GLY A 217 3.46 -9.66 18.02
N VAL A 218 3.09 -9.16 16.84
CA VAL A 218 1.92 -8.31 16.61
C VAL A 218 1.12 -8.82 15.39
N PRO A 219 -0.21 -8.64 15.34
CA PRO A 219 -1.04 -9.23 14.28
C PRO A 219 -0.75 -8.63 12.91
N ARG A 220 -0.08 -9.39 12.03
CA ARG A 220 0.16 -9.02 10.63
C ARG A 220 -1.18 -8.83 9.90
N GLY A 221 -1.36 -7.69 9.24
CA GLY A 221 -2.60 -7.38 8.48
C GLY A 221 -3.50 -6.33 9.15
N ILE A 222 -3.34 -6.11 10.46
CA ILE A 222 -4.00 -5.00 11.17
C ILE A 222 -3.14 -3.74 11.02
N GLY A 223 -3.74 -2.61 10.66
CA GLY A 223 -3.00 -1.41 10.31
C GLY A 223 -2.26 -0.77 11.50
N ILE A 224 -2.71 -0.99 12.74
CA ILE A 224 -1.97 -0.57 13.95
C ILE A 224 -0.59 -1.22 14.00
N SER A 225 -0.49 -2.51 13.66
CA SER A 225 0.74 -3.29 13.74
C SER A 225 1.87 -2.65 12.96
N ALA A 226 1.60 -2.10 11.77
CA ALA A 226 2.61 -1.39 10.98
C ALA A 226 3.20 -0.18 11.72
N TYR A 227 2.39 0.58 12.46
CA TYR A 227 2.90 1.72 13.24
C TYR A 227 3.63 1.28 14.52
N LEU A 228 3.20 0.19 15.14
CA LEU A 228 3.89 -0.38 16.31
C LEU A 228 5.26 -0.93 15.92
N SER A 229 5.36 -1.61 14.78
CA SER A 229 6.62 -2.11 14.23
C SER A 229 7.62 -0.99 13.94
N GLU A 230 7.17 0.12 13.35
CA GLU A 230 8.03 1.29 13.12
C GLU A 230 8.46 1.98 14.44
N LEU A 231 7.57 2.05 15.43
CA LEU A 231 7.92 2.55 16.76
C LEU A 231 8.98 1.64 17.42
N TYR A 232 8.82 0.32 17.31
CA TYR A 232 9.69 -0.67 17.93
C TYR A 232 11.14 -0.49 17.47
N LEU A 233 11.35 -0.35 16.15
CA LEU A 233 12.66 -0.21 15.53
C LEU A 233 13.21 1.23 15.52
N LYS A 234 12.50 2.21 16.10
CA LYS A 234 12.95 3.61 16.07
C LYS A 234 14.34 3.82 16.67
N ASP A 235 14.65 3.14 17.78
CA ASP A 235 15.96 3.24 18.44
C ASP A 235 17.04 2.46 17.67
N PHE A 236 16.68 1.30 17.11
CA PHE A 236 17.55 0.57 16.18
C PHE A 236 17.95 1.45 15.00
N ASP A 237 16.98 2.11 14.35
CA ASP A 237 17.23 3.00 13.22
C ASP A 237 18.14 4.18 13.61
N LYS A 238 18.09 4.63 14.87
CA LYS A 238 18.99 5.67 15.39
C LYS A 238 20.40 5.10 15.54
N LYS A 239 20.55 3.97 16.23
CA LYS A 239 21.85 3.29 16.41
C LYS A 239 22.53 2.98 15.07
N VAL A 240 21.77 2.56 14.06
CA VAL A 240 22.33 2.30 12.73
C VAL A 240 22.81 3.59 12.06
N ARG A 241 22.09 4.71 12.25
CA ARG A 241 22.52 6.03 11.76
C ARG A 241 23.76 6.57 12.44
N ASP A 242 24.06 6.08 13.63
CA ASP A 242 25.24 6.43 14.42
C ASP A 242 26.45 5.53 14.09
N ILE A 243 26.34 4.59 13.13
CA ILE A 243 27.48 3.77 12.67
C ILE A 243 28.48 4.67 11.91
N ASP A 244 29.76 4.54 12.25
CA ASP A 244 30.85 5.25 11.60
C ASP A 244 30.88 4.96 10.09
N ASN A 245 31.23 5.99 9.30
CA ASN A 245 31.34 5.91 7.84
C ASN A 245 30.05 5.50 7.11
N LEU A 246 28.89 5.59 7.76
CA LEU A 246 27.61 5.36 7.10
C LEU A 246 27.39 6.38 5.98
N VAL A 247 27.24 5.88 4.75
CA VAL A 247 26.92 6.69 3.58
C VAL A 247 25.41 6.76 3.38
N TYR A 248 24.73 5.63 3.56
CA TYR A 248 23.29 5.55 3.33
C TYR A 248 22.65 4.45 4.16
N TYR A 249 21.49 4.76 4.74
CA TYR A 249 20.65 3.79 5.44
C TYR A 249 19.19 3.97 5.03
N SER A 250 18.53 2.85 4.77
CA SER A 250 17.09 2.81 4.58
C SER A 250 16.51 1.50 5.09
N ARG A 251 15.38 1.59 5.77
CA ARG A 251 14.55 0.44 6.16
C ARG A 251 13.15 0.59 5.60
N TYR A 252 12.63 -0.48 5.01
CA TYR A 252 11.26 -0.59 4.55
C TYR A 252 10.62 -1.79 5.25
N VAL A 253 9.95 -1.54 6.38
CA VAL A 253 9.43 -2.60 7.25
C VAL A 253 10.56 -3.52 7.73
N ASP A 254 10.67 -4.73 7.17
CA ASP A 254 11.64 -5.78 7.45
C ASP A 254 12.88 -5.73 6.54
N ASP A 255 12.77 -5.10 5.37
CA ASP A 255 13.84 -4.97 4.38
C ASP A 255 14.78 -3.79 4.70
N ILE A 256 16.05 -4.05 4.98
CA ILE A 256 17.09 -3.07 5.31
C ILE A 256 18.15 -3.01 4.19
N VAL A 257 18.59 -1.80 3.85
CA VAL A 257 19.81 -1.58 3.06
C VAL A 257 20.71 -0.57 3.77
N VAL A 258 21.98 -0.92 3.88
CA VAL A 258 23.05 -0.10 4.46
C VAL A 258 24.18 0.02 3.43
N VAL A 259 24.71 1.23 3.27
CA VAL A 259 25.91 1.50 2.49
C VAL A 259 26.92 2.22 3.38
N ILE A 260 28.12 1.67 3.49
CA ILE A 260 29.18 2.15 4.38
C ILE A 260 30.43 2.40 3.54
N SER A 261 31.16 3.48 3.83
CA SER A 261 32.48 3.71 3.23
C SER A 261 33.51 2.84 3.97
N PRO A 262 34.30 2.01 3.27
CA PRO A 262 35.28 1.13 3.90
C PRO A 262 36.33 1.94 4.66
N SER A 263 36.68 1.48 5.86
CA SER A 263 37.87 1.94 6.58
C SER A 263 38.98 0.89 6.57
N PRO A 264 40.26 1.28 6.73
CA PRO A 264 41.36 0.32 6.82
C PRO A 264 41.10 -0.75 7.89
N GLY A 265 41.20 -2.02 7.50
CA GLY A 265 40.97 -3.18 8.39
C GLY A 265 39.50 -3.53 8.65
N GLU A 266 38.54 -2.76 8.15
CA GLU A 266 37.12 -3.10 8.22
C GLU A 266 36.72 -3.99 7.04
N THR A 267 35.89 -5.00 7.31
CA THR A 267 35.31 -5.88 6.28
C THR A 267 33.79 -5.74 6.23
N VAL A 268 33.19 -6.12 5.11
CA VAL A 268 31.73 -6.12 4.95
C VAL A 268 31.05 -7.08 5.95
N GLU A 269 31.69 -8.22 6.25
CA GLU A 269 31.23 -9.18 7.25
C GLU A 269 31.27 -8.60 8.66
N GLY A 270 32.33 -7.84 8.98
CA GLY A 270 32.43 -7.11 10.24
C GLY A 270 31.30 -6.09 10.41
N CYS A 271 31.00 -5.33 9.35
CA CYS A 271 29.88 -4.40 9.31
C CYS A 271 28.52 -5.11 9.46
N PHE A 272 28.33 -6.23 8.77
CA PHE A 272 27.10 -7.03 8.88
C PHE A 272 26.92 -7.59 10.30
N LYS A 273 28.02 -8.05 10.93
CA LYS A 273 28.00 -8.51 12.32
C LYS A 273 27.61 -7.39 13.28
N LYS A 274 28.17 -6.19 13.15
CA LYS A 274 27.76 -5.01 13.93
C LYS A 274 26.25 -4.75 13.78
N LEU A 275 25.72 -4.77 12.56
CA LEU A 275 24.28 -4.61 12.29
C LEU A 275 23.44 -5.71 12.95
N SER A 276 23.90 -6.96 12.86
CA SER A 276 23.26 -8.14 13.48
C SER A 276 23.22 -8.02 15.01
N ASP A 277 24.31 -7.56 15.62
CA ASP A 277 24.39 -7.40 17.08
C ASP A 277 23.53 -6.23 17.58
N LEU A 278 23.43 -5.15 16.81
CA LEU A 278 22.50 -4.05 17.10
C LEU A 278 21.04 -4.54 17.14
N ILE A 279 20.61 -5.36 16.19
CA ILE A 279 19.21 -5.82 16.15
C ILE A 279 18.89 -6.88 17.20
N LYS A 280 19.87 -7.71 17.59
CA LYS A 280 19.74 -8.66 18.70
C LYS A 280 19.44 -7.96 20.02
N SER A 281 19.94 -6.73 20.20
CA SER A 281 19.63 -5.92 21.40
C SER A 281 18.13 -5.58 21.54
N ASP A 282 17.37 -5.66 20.45
CA ASP A 282 15.92 -5.48 20.42
C ASP A 282 15.18 -6.84 20.28
N PHE A 283 15.79 -7.96 20.67
CA PHE A 283 15.20 -9.31 20.63
C PHE A 283 14.75 -9.78 19.23
N LEU A 284 15.38 -9.25 18.19
CA LEU A 284 15.15 -9.60 16.79
C LEU A 284 16.42 -10.19 16.19
N SER A 285 16.27 -10.86 15.05
CA SER A 285 17.40 -11.44 14.30
C SER A 285 17.29 -11.09 12.81
N LEU A 286 18.43 -11.04 12.13
CA LEU A 286 18.48 -10.94 10.68
C LEU A 286 18.31 -12.33 10.07
N ASN A 287 17.60 -12.40 8.95
CA ASN A 287 17.50 -13.60 8.13
C ASN A 287 18.75 -13.70 7.27
N GLU A 288 19.71 -14.53 7.70
CA GLU A 288 20.99 -14.72 7.00
C GLU A 288 20.81 -15.21 5.56
N SER A 289 19.85 -16.13 5.33
CA SER A 289 19.60 -16.69 3.98
C SER A 289 19.11 -15.66 2.94
N LYS A 290 18.54 -14.54 3.41
CA LYS A 290 18.08 -13.44 2.57
C LYS A 290 18.96 -12.20 2.69
N SER A 291 20.00 -12.25 3.51
CA SER A 291 20.92 -11.14 3.67
C SER A 291 22.07 -11.31 2.68
N GLU A 292 22.45 -10.23 2.03
CA GLU A 292 23.45 -10.20 0.96
C GLU A 292 24.48 -9.11 1.29
N GLN A 293 25.74 -9.42 1.08
CA GLN A 293 26.88 -8.59 1.45
C GLN A 293 27.76 -8.41 0.22
N PHE A 294 28.08 -7.16 -0.10
CA PHE A 294 28.90 -6.84 -1.27
C PHE A 294 30.00 -5.86 -0.91
N ASP A 295 31.24 -6.24 -1.17
CA ASP A 295 32.40 -5.36 -1.07
C ASP A 295 32.70 -4.74 -2.43
N TYR A 296 32.45 -3.43 -2.56
CA TYR A 296 32.82 -2.62 -3.72
C TYR A 296 34.01 -1.70 -3.37
N SER A 297 35.11 -2.22 -2.87
CA SER A 297 36.35 -1.46 -2.65
C SER A 297 37.38 -1.60 -3.79
N GLY A 298 37.28 -2.65 -4.59
CA GLY A 298 38.22 -2.98 -5.67
C GLY A 298 37.80 -2.53 -7.09
N LYS A 299 38.77 -2.50 -8.02
CA LYS A 299 38.51 -2.23 -9.44
C LYS A 299 37.77 -3.41 -10.09
N GLY A 300 36.69 -3.13 -10.82
CA GLY A 300 36.01 -4.13 -11.66
C GLY A 300 34.98 -5.01 -10.94
N VAL A 301 34.65 -4.72 -9.68
CA VAL A 301 33.66 -5.50 -8.93
C VAL A 301 32.26 -5.36 -9.53
N THR A 302 31.57 -6.49 -9.64
CA THR A 302 30.18 -6.57 -10.07
C THR A 302 29.32 -7.11 -8.94
N PHE A 303 28.16 -6.50 -8.69
CA PHE A 303 27.18 -7.04 -7.75
C PHE A 303 25.76 -6.89 -8.29
N SER A 304 24.86 -7.75 -7.80
CA SER A 304 23.45 -7.67 -8.13
C SER A 304 22.61 -8.13 -6.94
N PHE A 305 21.56 -7.38 -6.62
CA PHE A 305 20.58 -7.77 -5.61
C PHE A 305 19.20 -7.20 -5.89
N ASP A 306 18.18 -7.83 -5.32
CA ASP A 306 16.79 -7.38 -5.40
C ASP A 306 16.43 -6.56 -4.15
N TYR A 307 15.85 -5.37 -4.35
CA TYR A 307 15.33 -4.55 -3.26
C TYR A 307 14.08 -3.77 -3.70
N LEU A 308 13.03 -3.85 -2.89
CA LEU A 308 11.73 -3.22 -3.14
C LEU A 308 11.19 -3.49 -4.57
N GLY A 309 11.30 -4.73 -5.06
CA GLY A 309 10.79 -5.13 -6.38
C GLY A 309 11.53 -4.53 -7.58
N TYR A 310 12.75 -4.04 -7.37
CA TYR A 310 13.71 -3.71 -8.41
C TYR A 310 14.98 -4.53 -8.24
N LYS A 311 15.71 -4.75 -9.34
CA LYS A 311 17.00 -5.42 -9.36
C LYS A 311 18.09 -4.39 -9.64
N PHE A 312 18.96 -4.17 -8.66
CA PHE A 312 20.14 -3.32 -8.80
C PHE A 312 21.27 -4.19 -9.33
N ARG A 313 21.89 -3.80 -10.43
CA ARG A 313 23.05 -4.49 -11.01
C ARG A 313 24.16 -3.49 -11.30
N LYS A 314 25.25 -3.57 -10.57
CA LYS A 314 26.45 -2.76 -10.79
C LYS A 314 27.45 -3.59 -11.60
N ASN A 315 27.90 -3.04 -12.72
CA ASN A 315 28.99 -3.61 -13.51
C ASN A 315 30.06 -2.54 -13.75
N GLY A 316 31.15 -2.59 -12.97
CA GLY A 316 32.18 -1.55 -12.98
C GLY A 316 31.58 -0.17 -12.68
N LYS A 317 31.67 0.75 -13.64
CA LYS A 317 31.15 2.12 -13.51
C LYS A 317 29.63 2.22 -13.72
N ASN A 318 29.00 1.26 -14.39
CA ASN A 318 27.60 1.36 -14.79
C ASN A 318 26.68 0.70 -13.77
N LEU A 319 25.61 1.41 -13.38
CA LEU A 319 24.52 0.87 -12.57
C LEU A 319 23.27 0.71 -13.44
N TYR A 320 22.77 -0.53 -13.52
CA TYR A 320 21.54 -0.88 -14.20
C TYR A 320 20.46 -1.14 -13.16
N LEU A 321 19.27 -0.58 -13.37
CA LEU A 321 18.11 -0.78 -12.52
C LEU A 321 16.97 -1.34 -13.36
N SER A 322 16.62 -2.61 -13.15
CA SER A 322 15.49 -3.26 -13.82
C SER A 322 14.43 -3.69 -12.78
N ILE A 323 13.32 -4.28 -13.22
CA ILE A 323 12.37 -4.91 -12.30
C ILE A 323 12.94 -6.22 -11.74
N SER A 324 12.57 -6.61 -10.53
CA SER A 324 13.01 -7.89 -9.98
C SER A 324 12.47 -9.09 -10.77
N ASP A 325 13.20 -10.21 -10.73
CA ASP A 325 12.82 -11.42 -11.47
C ASP A 325 11.47 -11.97 -11.01
N LYS A 326 11.22 -11.94 -9.68
CA LYS A 326 9.90 -12.29 -9.10
C LYS A 326 8.77 -11.43 -9.67
N LYS A 327 9.02 -10.15 -9.94
CA LYS A 327 8.02 -9.24 -10.49
C LYS A 327 7.80 -9.49 -11.98
N LYS A 328 8.86 -9.81 -12.71
CA LYS A 328 8.78 -10.24 -14.11
C LYS A 328 7.97 -11.53 -14.25
N GLU A 329 8.24 -12.53 -13.42
CA GLU A 329 7.50 -13.81 -13.41
C GLU A 329 6.00 -13.57 -13.15
N LYS A 330 5.66 -12.67 -12.22
CA LYS A 330 4.27 -12.30 -11.98
C LYS A 330 3.57 -11.71 -13.22
N TYR A 331 4.28 -10.99 -14.08
CA TYR A 331 3.71 -10.54 -15.37
C TYR A 331 3.51 -11.72 -16.32
N ILE A 332 4.50 -12.62 -16.41
CA ILE A 332 4.46 -13.84 -17.22
C ILE A 332 3.26 -14.72 -16.84
N GLU A 333 3.09 -15.01 -15.54
CA GLU A 333 1.94 -15.75 -15.02
C GLU A 333 0.62 -15.08 -15.39
N ARG A 334 0.52 -13.76 -15.22
CA ARG A 334 -0.70 -13.01 -15.58
C ARG A 334 -1.05 -13.09 -17.06
N ILE A 335 -0.04 -13.08 -17.93
CA ILE A 335 -0.21 -13.28 -19.37
C ILE A 335 -0.73 -14.70 -19.63
N LYS A 336 -0.05 -15.73 -19.09
CA LYS A 336 -0.44 -17.14 -19.22
C LYS A 336 -1.90 -17.35 -18.80
N SER A 337 -2.27 -16.96 -17.57
CA SER A 337 -3.64 -17.11 -17.06
C SER A 337 -4.67 -16.35 -17.90
N SER A 338 -4.31 -15.19 -18.47
CA SER A 338 -5.22 -14.42 -19.33
C SER A 338 -5.51 -15.14 -20.65
N VAL A 339 -4.49 -15.75 -21.26
CA VAL A 339 -4.59 -16.50 -22.51
C VAL A 339 -5.32 -17.83 -22.30
N GLU A 340 -4.95 -18.59 -21.27
CA GLU A 340 -5.63 -19.84 -20.90
C GLU A 340 -7.11 -19.62 -20.61
N ARG A 341 -7.43 -18.57 -19.85
CA ARG A 341 -8.83 -18.21 -19.56
C ARG A 341 -9.59 -17.84 -20.82
N TYR A 342 -8.95 -17.15 -21.76
CA TYR A 342 -9.55 -16.85 -23.06
C TYR A 342 -9.85 -18.14 -23.83
N LYS A 343 -8.86 -19.04 -24.00
CA LYS A 343 -9.03 -20.32 -24.72
C LYS A 343 -10.16 -21.17 -24.15
N LYS A 344 -10.23 -21.27 -22.81
CA LYS A 344 -11.30 -22.02 -22.12
C LYS A 344 -12.69 -21.41 -22.35
N ASN A 345 -12.80 -20.09 -22.24
CA ASN A 345 -14.09 -19.40 -22.31
C ASN A 345 -14.56 -19.11 -23.74
N SER A 346 -13.65 -19.06 -24.72
CA SER A 346 -14.00 -18.75 -26.12
C SER A 346 -14.86 -19.83 -26.76
N VAL A 347 -14.79 -21.07 -26.26
CA VAL A 347 -15.63 -22.19 -26.71
C VAL A 347 -17.11 -21.94 -26.42
N LYS A 348 -17.42 -21.53 -25.17
CA LYS A 348 -18.81 -21.34 -24.72
C LYS A 348 -19.34 -19.93 -24.93
N GLN A 349 -18.48 -18.92 -24.80
CA GLN A 349 -18.88 -17.49 -24.78
C GLN A 349 -17.88 -16.62 -25.56
N PRO A 350 -17.76 -16.79 -26.90
CA PRO A 350 -16.70 -16.18 -27.72
C PRO A 350 -16.64 -14.66 -27.63
N ARG A 351 -17.78 -13.96 -27.79
CA ARG A 351 -17.85 -12.48 -27.74
C ARG A 351 -17.39 -11.93 -26.39
N LYS A 352 -17.85 -12.54 -25.29
CA LYS A 352 -17.50 -12.13 -23.93
C LYS A 352 -16.04 -12.44 -23.62
N ALA A 353 -15.57 -13.63 -23.96
CA ALA A 353 -14.16 -14.03 -23.78
C ALA A 353 -13.21 -13.06 -24.49
N LYS A 354 -13.52 -12.70 -25.75
CA LYS A 354 -12.74 -11.72 -26.53
C LYS A 354 -12.69 -10.34 -25.86
N LYS A 355 -13.83 -9.83 -25.41
CA LYS A 355 -13.90 -8.54 -24.69
C LYS A 355 -13.05 -8.56 -23.42
N GLU A 356 -13.22 -9.57 -22.58
CA GLU A 356 -12.49 -9.69 -21.32
C GLU A 356 -10.98 -9.88 -21.54
N PHE A 357 -10.58 -10.64 -22.56
CA PHE A 357 -9.18 -10.85 -22.90
C PHE A 357 -8.49 -9.55 -23.28
N PHE A 358 -9.09 -8.75 -24.19
CA PHE A 358 -8.52 -7.45 -24.56
C PHE A 358 -8.52 -6.45 -23.39
N MET A 359 -9.51 -6.50 -22.51
CA MET A 359 -9.48 -5.70 -21.28
C MET A 359 -8.27 -6.06 -20.40
N ARG A 360 -7.96 -7.35 -20.24
CA ARG A 360 -6.79 -7.80 -19.48
C ARG A 360 -5.48 -7.40 -20.15
N LEU A 361 -5.34 -7.60 -21.47
CA LEU A 361 -4.15 -7.17 -22.21
C LEU A 361 -3.94 -5.65 -22.09
N ARG A 362 -5.01 -4.86 -22.23
CA ARG A 362 -4.95 -3.41 -22.04
C ARG A 362 -4.54 -3.02 -20.63
N PHE A 363 -5.02 -3.74 -19.62
CA PHE A 363 -4.65 -3.48 -18.22
C PHE A 363 -3.17 -3.81 -17.94
N LEU A 364 -2.66 -4.89 -18.52
CA LEU A 364 -1.26 -5.30 -18.34
C LEU A 364 -0.28 -4.35 -19.06
N THR A 365 -0.66 -3.88 -20.25
CA THR A 365 0.21 -3.11 -21.16
C THR A 365 0.00 -1.59 -21.09
N ALA A 366 -0.80 -1.07 -20.16
CA ALA A 366 -1.03 0.37 -20.03
C ALA A 366 -1.00 0.83 -18.57
N ASN A 367 -1.20 2.13 -18.38
CA ASN A 367 -1.40 2.77 -17.09
C ASN A 367 -2.87 3.10 -16.89
N THR A 368 -3.30 3.12 -15.64
CA THR A 368 -4.69 3.38 -15.28
C THR A 368 -4.82 3.98 -13.89
N SER A 369 -5.82 4.84 -13.72
CA SER A 369 -6.27 5.30 -12.41
C SER A 369 -7.12 4.21 -11.76
N LEU A 370 -6.89 3.93 -10.49
CA LEU A 370 -7.84 3.12 -9.72
C LEU A 370 -9.20 3.83 -9.68
N SER A 371 -10.27 3.09 -9.90
CA SER A 371 -11.63 3.66 -9.93
C SER A 371 -12.18 3.95 -8.53
N ASN A 372 -13.30 4.69 -8.49
CA ASN A 372 -13.94 5.23 -7.30
C ASN A 372 -13.06 6.24 -6.56
N ASN A 373 -13.50 6.66 -5.39
CA ASN A 373 -12.72 6.92 -4.19
C ASN A 373 -11.15 6.86 -4.25
N LYS A 374 -10.48 5.84 -4.84
CA LYS A 374 -9.00 5.82 -5.03
C LYS A 374 -8.51 6.49 -6.34
N GLY A 375 -9.32 7.36 -6.93
CA GLY A 375 -9.13 8.01 -8.23
C GLY A 375 -7.76 8.64 -8.50
N ASN A 376 -7.09 9.12 -7.45
CA ASN A 376 -5.79 9.78 -7.55
C ASN A 376 -4.61 8.79 -7.60
N ALA A 377 -4.82 7.51 -7.30
CA ALA A 377 -3.78 6.50 -7.36
C ALA A 377 -3.68 5.93 -8.78
N VAL A 378 -2.50 6.08 -9.39
CA VAL A 378 -2.20 5.56 -10.71
C VAL A 378 -1.36 4.30 -10.59
N VAL A 379 -1.76 3.25 -11.30
CA VAL A 379 -1.06 1.97 -11.42
C VAL A 379 -0.83 1.64 -12.88
N GLY A 380 0.07 0.70 -13.17
CA GLY A 380 0.34 0.28 -14.54
C GLY A 380 1.78 -0.04 -14.82
N ILE A 381 2.07 -0.40 -16.07
CA ILE A 381 3.42 -0.83 -16.48
C ILE A 381 4.48 0.24 -16.22
N TYR A 382 4.18 1.53 -16.47
CA TYR A 382 5.09 2.63 -16.14
C TYR A 382 5.04 2.96 -14.65
N ASN A 383 3.87 3.34 -14.11
CA ASN A 383 3.77 3.85 -12.74
C ASN A 383 4.29 2.89 -11.66
N THR A 384 4.17 1.58 -11.87
CA THR A 384 4.64 0.55 -10.92
C THR A 384 6.16 0.30 -11.01
N ASN A 385 6.78 0.68 -12.14
CA ASN A 385 8.15 0.38 -12.51
C ASN A 385 8.93 1.65 -12.92
N LYS A 386 8.47 2.84 -12.52
CA LYS A 386 8.95 4.14 -13.03
C LYS A 386 10.44 4.42 -12.81
N TRP A 387 11.07 3.71 -11.88
CA TRP A 387 12.50 3.87 -11.58
C TRP A 387 13.41 2.99 -12.42
N ALA A 388 12.86 2.01 -13.15
CA ALA A 388 13.65 1.14 -14.01
C ALA A 388 14.32 1.97 -15.12
N THR A 389 15.63 1.85 -15.24
CA THR A 389 16.46 2.45 -16.29
C THR A 389 16.86 1.44 -17.35
N ASP A 390 17.02 0.17 -16.95
CA ASP A 390 17.23 -0.95 -17.87
C ASP A 390 15.88 -1.53 -18.26
N THR A 391 15.46 -1.23 -19.48
CA THR A 391 14.13 -1.57 -20.02
C THR A 391 14.09 -2.87 -20.81
N GLY A 392 15.16 -3.66 -20.86
CA GLY A 392 15.20 -4.92 -21.61
C GLY A 392 14.13 -5.94 -21.18
N PHE A 393 13.61 -5.83 -19.95
CA PHE A 393 12.49 -6.65 -19.50
C PHE A 393 11.20 -6.41 -20.30
N LEU A 394 10.99 -5.23 -20.87
CA LEU A 394 9.79 -4.91 -21.67
C LEU A 394 9.77 -5.71 -22.96
N GLU A 395 10.89 -5.76 -23.67
CA GLU A 395 11.05 -6.54 -24.90
C GLU A 395 10.88 -8.04 -24.64
N SER A 396 11.40 -8.51 -23.51
CA SER A 396 11.20 -9.89 -23.07
C SER A 396 9.72 -10.20 -22.79
N LEU A 397 8.99 -9.28 -22.15
CA LEU A 397 7.54 -9.45 -21.91
C LEU A 397 6.72 -9.36 -23.20
N ASP A 398 7.09 -8.48 -24.13
CA ASP A 398 6.43 -8.36 -25.44
C ASP A 398 6.64 -9.61 -26.28
N SER A 399 7.87 -10.11 -26.35
CA SER A 399 8.20 -11.35 -27.05
C SER A 399 7.44 -12.55 -26.47
N PHE A 400 7.37 -12.63 -25.14
CA PHE A 400 6.60 -13.67 -24.46
C PHE A 400 5.10 -13.55 -24.76
N LEU A 401 4.53 -12.35 -24.68
CA LEU A 401 3.12 -12.11 -25.01
C LEU A 401 2.80 -12.49 -26.46
N ASP A 402 3.65 -12.09 -27.41
CA ASP A 402 3.48 -12.43 -28.82
C ASP A 402 3.54 -13.95 -29.07
N ALA A 403 4.46 -14.66 -28.39
CA ALA A 403 4.51 -16.12 -28.43
C ALA A 403 3.21 -16.73 -27.90
N GLN A 404 2.68 -16.25 -26.77
CA GLN A 404 1.41 -16.72 -26.22
C GLN A 404 0.23 -16.43 -27.14
N ILE A 405 0.18 -15.26 -27.77
CA ILE A 405 -0.87 -14.89 -28.73
C ILE A 405 -0.85 -15.81 -29.96
N LYS A 406 0.32 -16.23 -30.45
CA LYS A 406 0.43 -17.16 -31.60
C LYS A 406 -0.28 -18.49 -31.34
N THR A 407 -0.36 -18.93 -30.08
CA THR A 407 -1.04 -20.18 -29.67
C THR A 407 -2.58 -20.12 -29.69
N ILE A 408 -3.18 -18.95 -29.92
CA ILE A 408 -4.64 -18.79 -30.07
C ILE A 408 -5.05 -19.33 -31.45
N SER A 409 -6.28 -19.83 -31.65
CA SER A 409 -6.73 -20.25 -33.00
C SER A 409 -7.33 -19.10 -33.82
N ASP A 410 -8.09 -18.20 -33.18
CA ASP A 410 -8.78 -17.08 -33.84
C ASP A 410 -7.81 -16.00 -34.36
N ASN A 411 -7.73 -15.87 -35.69
CA ASN A 411 -6.87 -14.90 -36.38
C ASN A 411 -7.28 -13.44 -36.17
N SER A 412 -8.57 -13.14 -36.02
CA SER A 412 -9.05 -11.78 -35.70
C SER A 412 -8.55 -11.37 -34.32
N VAL A 413 -8.58 -12.29 -33.37
CA VAL A 413 -8.06 -12.04 -32.02
C VAL A 413 -6.56 -11.88 -32.02
N LYS A 414 -5.81 -12.72 -32.75
CA LYS A 414 -4.36 -12.54 -32.93
C LYS A 414 -3.99 -11.16 -33.45
N LYS A 415 -4.60 -10.76 -34.58
CA LYS A 415 -4.30 -9.47 -35.24
C LYS A 415 -4.49 -8.30 -34.28
N LYS A 416 -5.58 -8.29 -33.52
CA LYS A 416 -5.84 -7.24 -32.54
C LYS A 416 -4.96 -7.33 -31.28
N ALA A 417 -4.65 -8.54 -30.81
CA ALA A 417 -3.85 -8.75 -29.60
C ALA A 417 -2.39 -8.31 -29.77
N ARG A 418 -1.81 -8.43 -30.97
CA ARG A 418 -0.42 -8.01 -31.28
C ARG A 418 -0.16 -6.51 -31.13
N HIS A 419 -1.22 -5.68 -31.07
CA HIS A 419 -1.09 -4.24 -30.84
C HIS A 419 -0.96 -3.86 -29.35
N PHE A 420 -1.02 -4.83 -28.43
CA PHE A 420 -0.80 -4.58 -27.01
C PHE A 420 0.66 -4.90 -26.67
N LYS A 421 1.45 -3.86 -26.41
CA LYS A 421 2.85 -3.98 -26.02
C LYS A 421 3.14 -3.28 -24.70
N PHE A 422 3.87 -3.95 -23.82
CA PHE A 422 4.41 -3.42 -22.58
C PHE A 422 5.38 -2.27 -22.84
N SER A 423 6.23 -2.39 -23.86
CA SER A 423 7.14 -1.31 -24.31
C SER A 423 6.37 -0.03 -24.62
N ASP A 424 5.35 -0.10 -25.47
CA ASP A 424 4.49 1.04 -25.81
C ASP A 424 3.88 1.66 -24.54
N GLY A 425 3.31 0.84 -23.66
CA GLY A 425 2.70 1.30 -22.42
C GLY A 425 3.65 2.01 -21.47
N PHE A 426 4.90 1.56 -21.42
CA PHE A 426 5.92 2.11 -20.55
C PHE A 426 6.50 3.41 -21.13
N LEU A 427 6.95 3.37 -22.39
CA LEU A 427 7.66 4.47 -23.05
C LEU A 427 6.73 5.64 -23.38
N SER A 428 5.56 5.36 -23.96
CA SER A 428 4.57 6.39 -24.29
C SER A 428 3.68 6.79 -23.11
N ARG A 429 3.85 6.13 -21.95
CA ARG A 429 3.00 6.29 -20.76
C ARG A 429 1.50 6.16 -21.06
N LYS A 430 1.15 5.28 -22.01
CA LYS A 430 -0.23 5.07 -22.48
C LYS A 430 -1.18 4.91 -21.31
N PHE A 431 -2.24 5.70 -21.29
CA PHE A 431 -3.21 5.74 -20.20
C PHE A 431 -4.58 5.22 -20.65
N CYS A 432 -5.26 4.49 -19.77
CA CYS A 432 -6.62 4.01 -20.00
C CYS A 432 -7.46 4.04 -18.72
N HIS A 433 -8.77 4.12 -18.87
CA HIS A 433 -9.71 4.07 -17.76
C HIS A 433 -10.50 2.76 -17.78
N PHE A 434 -10.76 2.23 -16.59
CA PHE A 434 -11.65 1.10 -16.38
C PHE A 434 -12.66 1.47 -15.31
N SER A 435 -13.92 1.11 -15.56
CA SER A 435 -14.98 1.15 -14.56
C SER A 435 -14.72 0.14 -13.43
N PRO A 436 -15.33 0.32 -12.24
CA PRO A 436 -15.21 -0.66 -11.14
C PRO A 436 -15.63 -2.09 -11.53
N ALA A 437 -16.66 -2.23 -12.38
CA ALA A 437 -17.13 -3.50 -12.88
C ALA A 437 -16.11 -4.18 -13.81
N GLU A 438 -15.45 -3.40 -14.67
CA GLU A 438 -14.38 -3.88 -15.54
C GLU A 438 -13.16 -4.31 -14.72
N PHE A 439 -12.76 -3.54 -13.71
CA PHE A 439 -11.69 -3.92 -12.79
C PHE A 439 -11.95 -5.27 -12.10
N LYS A 440 -13.17 -5.47 -11.58
CA LYS A 440 -13.58 -6.75 -10.96
C LYS A 440 -13.45 -7.90 -11.96
N THR A 441 -13.80 -7.67 -13.22
CA THR A 441 -13.72 -8.67 -14.30
C THR A 441 -12.28 -9.01 -14.69
N ILE A 442 -11.41 -8.00 -14.73
CA ILE A 442 -9.97 -8.15 -15.02
C ILE A 442 -9.30 -8.98 -13.94
N VAL A 443 -9.45 -8.56 -12.68
CA VAL A 443 -8.71 -9.09 -11.53
C VAL A 443 -9.18 -10.50 -11.12
N LYS A 444 -10.41 -10.89 -11.45
CA LYS A 444 -10.99 -12.22 -11.15
C LYS A 444 -10.14 -13.41 -11.62
N VAL A 445 -9.30 -13.24 -12.65
CA VAL A 445 -8.43 -14.33 -13.15
C VAL A 445 -7.18 -14.53 -12.30
N TRP A 446 -6.78 -13.53 -11.51
CA TRP A 446 -5.56 -13.55 -10.70
C TRP A 446 -5.83 -13.48 -9.20
N SER A 447 -7.10 -13.61 -8.79
CA SER A 447 -7.55 -13.54 -7.39
C SER A 447 -7.91 -14.91 -6.82
N SER A 448 -7.54 -15.97 -7.53
CA SER A 448 -7.85 -17.36 -7.26
C SER A 448 -6.57 -18.11 -6.96
#